data_AF-A0A821U3N3-F1
#
_entry.id   AF-A0A821U3N3-F1
#
_cell.length_a   1.000
_cell.length_b   1.000
_cell.length_c   1.000
_cell.angle_alpha   90.00
_cell.angle_beta   90.00
_cell.angle_gamma   90.00
#
_symmetry.space_group_name_H-M   'P 1'
#
loop_
_entity.id
_entity.type
_entity.pdbx_description
1 polymer ?
#
loop_
_entity_poly.entity_id
_entity_poly.type
_entity_poly.pdbx_seq_one_letter_code
_entity_poly.pdbx_strand_id
1 'polypeptide(L)'
;METTRFIILILLSHLVLFYSIFDVYFTSPINHGMPVHRSTQIPRAKRLVLFVADGLRSDKLFQQLNNTPYLNSIIQNRTSLSGISHTRVPTESRPGHVAIISGFYEDVSAVARGWKENP
;
A
#
# COMPACT_ATOMS: atom_id res chain seq x y z
N MET A 1 20.17 47.11 1.65
CA MET A 1 19.25 46.59 2.69
C MET A 1 18.03 45.91 2.08
N GLU A 2 17.36 46.50 1.10
CA GLU A 2 16.14 45.92 0.48
C GLU A 2 16.39 44.58 -0.26
N THR A 3 17.51 44.45 -0.98
CA THR A 3 17.87 43.19 -1.67
C THR A 3 18.12 42.04 -0.71
N THR A 4 18.83 42.28 0.40
CA THR A 4 19.07 41.28 1.45
C THR A 4 17.77 40.81 2.10
N ARG A 5 16.84 41.73 2.39
CA ARG A 5 15.50 41.39 2.90
C ARG A 5 14.72 40.51 1.93
N PHE A 6 14.76 40.83 0.64
CA PHE A 6 14.10 40.05 -0.41
C PHE A 6 14.69 38.63 -0.53
N ILE A 7 16.02 38.50 -0.49
CA ILE A 7 16.71 37.21 -0.50
C ILE A 7 16.33 36.37 0.72
N ILE A 8 16.27 36.97 1.92
CA ILE A 8 15.86 36.28 3.14
C ILE A 8 14.41 35.80 3.04
N LEU A 9 13.50 36.64 2.52
CA LEU A 9 12.09 36.27 2.31
C LEU A 9 11.94 35.09 1.34
N ILE A 10 12.69 35.11 0.23
CA ILE A 10 12.73 34.00 -0.72
C ILE A 10 13.26 32.74 -0.06
N LEU A 11 14.38 32.82 0.68
CA LEU A 11 14.95 31.66 1.34
C LEU A 11 14.00 31.06 2.36
N LEU A 12 13.37 31.90 3.18
CA LEU A 12 12.37 31.47 4.17
C LEU A 12 11.16 30.82 3.50
N SER A 13 10.63 31.41 2.43
CA SER A 13 9.50 30.81 1.73
C SER A 13 9.85 29.44 1.13
N HIS A 14 11.04 29.29 0.57
CA HIS A 14 11.51 27.99 0.05
C HIS A 14 11.71 26.96 1.15
N LEU A 15 12.24 27.35 2.32
CA LEU A 15 12.37 26.45 3.46
C LEU A 15 11.01 25.99 3.99
N VAL A 16 10.03 26.89 4.06
CA VAL A 16 8.64 26.56 4.46
C VAL A 16 8.01 25.60 3.45
N LEU A 17 8.11 25.89 2.15
CA LEU A 17 7.58 25.02 1.10
C LEU A 17 8.26 23.65 1.11
N PHE A 18 9.57 23.61 1.30
CA PHE A 18 10.32 22.35 1.41
C PHE A 18 9.85 21.53 2.61
N TYR A 19 9.69 22.15 3.78
CA TYR A 19 9.19 21.48 4.97
C TYR A 19 7.74 20.99 4.79
N SER A 20 6.88 21.75 4.11
CA SER A 20 5.48 21.38 3.89
C SER A 20 5.31 20.08 3.10
N ILE A 21 6.26 19.73 2.22
CA ILE A 21 6.22 18.45 1.51
C ILE A 21 6.31 17.30 2.52
N PHE A 22 7.18 17.40 3.51
CA PHE A 22 7.29 16.37 4.54
C PHE A 22 6.04 16.31 5.39
N ASP A 23 5.51 17.46 5.81
CA ASP A 23 4.29 17.51 6.62
C ASP A 23 3.08 16.91 5.89
N VAL A 24 2.86 17.27 4.63
CA VAL A 24 1.71 16.77 3.84
C VAL A 24 1.81 15.28 3.52
N TYR A 25 2.99 14.77 3.17
CA TYR A 25 3.15 13.38 2.71
C TYR A 25 3.51 12.38 3.82
N PHE A 26 4.09 12.82 4.94
CA PHE A 26 4.50 11.94 6.03
C PHE A 26 3.66 12.11 7.30
N THR A 27 2.60 12.92 7.27
CA THR A 27 1.58 12.91 8.32
C THR A 27 0.67 11.70 8.16
N SER A 28 0.44 10.99 9.27
CA SER A 28 -0.41 9.81 9.31
C SER A 28 -1.86 10.12 8.92
N PRO A 29 -2.45 9.44 7.93
CA PRO A 29 -3.87 9.55 7.62
C PRO A 29 -4.76 8.70 8.56
N ILE A 30 -4.17 7.96 9.51
CA ILE A 30 -4.89 6.96 10.31
C ILE A 30 -5.59 7.64 11.50
N ASN A 31 -6.93 7.61 11.47
CA ASN A 31 -7.75 8.03 12.60
C ASN A 31 -7.77 6.97 13.70
N HIS A 32 -7.47 7.40 14.92
CA HIS A 32 -7.50 6.55 16.11
C HIS A 32 -8.85 6.67 16.83
N GLY A 33 -9.27 5.61 17.54
CA GLY A 33 -10.48 5.65 18.37
C GLY A 33 -11.80 5.36 17.63
N MET A 34 -11.75 4.82 16.42
CA MET A 34 -12.97 4.38 15.73
C MET A 34 -13.61 3.18 16.46
N PRO A 35 -14.95 3.18 16.63
CA PRO A 35 -15.64 2.04 17.22
C PRO A 35 -15.49 0.79 16.34
N VAL A 36 -15.28 -0.36 16.96
CA VAL A 36 -15.15 -1.64 16.25
C VAL A 36 -16.48 -1.99 15.59
N HIS A 37 -16.47 -2.19 14.27
CA HIS A 37 -17.64 -2.62 13.52
C HIS A 37 -17.51 -4.09 13.09
N ARG A 38 -18.51 -4.91 13.41
CA ARG A 38 -18.55 -6.29 12.91
C ARG A 38 -19.05 -6.27 11.46
N SER A 39 -18.18 -6.66 10.53
CA SER A 39 -18.47 -6.66 9.09
C SER A 39 -19.73 -7.46 8.70
N THR A 40 -19.90 -8.67 9.23
CA THR A 40 -21.07 -9.52 8.95
C THR A 40 -21.51 -10.29 10.19
N GLN A 41 -22.82 -10.50 10.35
CA GLN A 41 -23.36 -11.32 11.43
C GLN A 41 -23.22 -12.83 11.18
N ILE A 42 -23.24 -13.24 9.91
CA ILE A 42 -23.17 -14.64 9.48
C ILE A 42 -21.91 -14.83 8.61
N PRO A 43 -20.96 -15.68 9.00
CA PRO A 43 -19.76 -15.92 8.22
C PRO A 43 -20.08 -16.69 6.93
N ARG A 44 -19.51 -16.25 5.80
CA ARG A 44 -19.72 -16.88 4.48
C ARG A 44 -18.95 -18.20 4.29
N ALA A 45 -17.91 -18.44 5.11
CA ALA A 45 -17.07 -19.63 5.05
C ALA A 45 -16.63 -20.05 6.46
N LYS A 46 -16.34 -21.35 6.64
CA LYS A 46 -15.82 -21.89 7.91
C LYS A 46 -14.33 -21.61 8.11
N ARG A 47 -13.56 -21.48 7.02
CA ARG A 47 -12.12 -21.22 7.00
C ARG A 47 -11.77 -20.39 5.76
N LEU A 48 -10.83 -19.47 5.94
CA LEU A 48 -10.20 -18.70 4.87
C LEU A 48 -8.71 -19.05 4.84
N VAL A 49 -8.19 -19.36 3.66
CA VAL A 49 -6.76 -19.57 3.42
C VAL A 49 -6.33 -18.54 2.39
N LEU A 50 -5.34 -17.73 2.74
CA LEU A 50 -4.76 -16.71 1.87
C LEU A 50 -3.38 -17.17 1.44
N PHE A 51 -3.18 -17.33 0.13
CA PHE A 51 -1.86 -17.59 -0.47
C PHE A 51 -1.30 -16.26 -0.98
N VAL A 52 -0.10 -15.90 -0.50
CA VAL A 52 0.62 -14.72 -0.98
C VAL A 52 1.95 -15.18 -1.58
N ALA A 53 2.15 -14.90 -2.85
CA ALA A 53 3.40 -15.15 -3.55
C ALA A 53 4.13 -13.82 -3.73
N ASP A 54 5.26 -13.65 -3.04
CA ASP A 54 6.04 -12.43 -3.08
C ASP A 54 6.65 -12.20 -4.48
N GLY A 55 6.64 -10.96 -4.95
CA GLY A 55 7.17 -10.58 -6.26
C GLY A 55 6.45 -11.16 -7.48
N LEU A 56 5.27 -11.80 -7.32
CA LEU A 56 4.55 -12.40 -8.45
C LEU A 56 3.91 -11.33 -9.35
N ARG A 57 4.62 -10.96 -10.41
CA ARG A 57 4.15 -10.00 -11.40
C ARG A 57 3.14 -10.62 -12.36
N SER A 58 2.08 -9.87 -12.70
CA SER A 58 0.97 -10.35 -13.53
C SER A 58 1.41 -10.77 -14.93
N ASP A 59 2.25 -9.97 -15.60
CA ASP A 59 2.77 -10.28 -16.93
C ASP A 59 3.57 -11.59 -16.97
N LYS A 60 4.39 -11.87 -15.95
CA LYS A 60 5.16 -13.10 -15.82
C LYS A 60 4.26 -14.30 -15.56
N LEU A 61 3.25 -14.14 -14.71
CA LEU A 61 2.25 -15.17 -14.48
C LEU A 61 1.52 -15.53 -15.78
N PHE A 62 1.07 -14.53 -16.56
CA PHE A 62 0.35 -14.78 -17.81
C PHE A 62 1.23 -15.36 -18.92
N GLN A 63 2.52 -14.96 -18.99
CA GLN A 63 3.50 -15.58 -19.90
C GLN A 63 3.71 -17.07 -19.61
N GLN A 64 3.68 -17.47 -18.34
CA GLN A 64 3.91 -18.85 -17.91
C GLN A 64 2.63 -19.63 -17.58
N LEU A 65 1.44 -19.10 -17.92
CA LEU A 65 0.18 -19.65 -17.48
C LEU A 65 -0.03 -21.11 -17.93
N ASN A 66 0.50 -21.47 -19.11
CA ASN A 66 0.47 -22.83 -19.64
C ASN A 66 1.24 -23.84 -18.77
N ASN A 67 2.24 -23.39 -18.01
CA ASN A 67 3.01 -24.21 -17.07
C ASN A 67 2.28 -24.37 -15.71
N THR A 68 1.15 -23.70 -15.52
CA THR A 68 0.33 -23.75 -14.30
C THR A 68 -1.07 -24.30 -14.65
N PRO A 69 -1.21 -25.61 -14.91
CA PRO A 69 -2.45 -26.17 -15.48
C PRO A 69 -3.67 -25.94 -14.59
N TYR A 70 -3.49 -25.99 -13.26
CA TYR A 70 -4.56 -25.71 -12.32
C TYR A 70 -5.05 -24.26 -12.41
N LEU A 71 -4.16 -23.27 -12.27
CA LEU A 71 -4.51 -21.84 -12.37
C LEU A 71 -5.08 -21.49 -13.74
N ASN A 72 -4.52 -22.06 -14.81
CA ASN A 72 -5.02 -21.86 -16.17
C ASN A 72 -6.47 -22.35 -16.31
N SER A 73 -6.77 -23.56 -15.81
CA SER A 73 -8.12 -24.13 -15.90
C SER A 73 -9.17 -23.33 -15.14
N ILE A 74 -8.88 -22.86 -13.93
CA ILE A 74 -9.86 -22.10 -13.11
C ILE A 74 -10.11 -20.68 -13.66
N ILE A 75 -9.13 -20.12 -14.38
CA ILE A 75 -9.27 -18.81 -15.04
C ILE A 75 -10.04 -18.97 -16.36
N GLN A 76 -9.64 -19.91 -17.23
CA GLN A 76 -10.27 -20.11 -18.55
C GLN A 76 -11.73 -20.59 -18.44
N ASN A 77 -11.99 -21.54 -17.53
CA ASN A 77 -13.34 -22.09 -17.35
C ASN A 77 -14.26 -21.18 -16.54
N ARG A 78 -13.78 -20.00 -16.10
CA ARG A 78 -14.53 -19.02 -15.28
C ARG A 78 -15.18 -19.62 -14.04
N THR A 79 -14.55 -20.64 -13.45
CA THR A 79 -14.99 -21.23 -12.17
C THR A 79 -14.56 -20.39 -10.98
N SER A 80 -13.66 -19.42 -11.19
CA SER A 80 -13.14 -18.48 -10.20
C SER A 80 -13.18 -17.04 -10.72
N LEU A 81 -13.08 -16.08 -9.80
CA LEU A 81 -12.87 -14.67 -10.12
C LEU A 81 -11.36 -14.40 -10.16
N SER A 82 -10.91 -13.73 -11.22
CA SER A 82 -9.52 -13.30 -11.39
C SER A 82 -9.46 -11.81 -11.74
N GLY A 83 -8.36 -11.16 -11.35
CA GLY A 83 -8.14 -9.74 -11.58
C GLY A 83 -6.68 -9.36 -11.36
N ILE A 84 -6.30 -8.19 -11.84
CA ILE A 84 -4.96 -7.62 -11.64
C ILE A 84 -5.06 -6.53 -10.58
N SER A 85 -4.31 -6.69 -9.49
CA SER A 85 -4.18 -5.65 -8.47
C SER A 85 -3.04 -4.69 -8.83
N HIS A 86 -3.29 -3.39 -8.71
CA HIS A 86 -2.26 -2.37 -8.85
C HIS A 86 -1.71 -2.03 -7.47
N THR A 87 -0.46 -2.41 -7.23
CA THR A 87 0.24 -2.06 -5.99
C THR A 87 0.59 -0.58 -5.97
N ARG A 88 0.66 0.01 -4.77
CA ARG A 88 1.18 1.36 -4.58
C ARG A 88 2.57 1.29 -4.00
N VAL A 89 3.34 2.34 -4.25
CA VAL A 89 4.62 2.56 -3.59
C VAL A 89 4.39 2.82 -2.09
N PRO A 90 5.28 2.33 -1.21
CA PRO A 90 6.41 1.43 -1.49
C PRO A 90 5.95 0.00 -1.82
N THR A 91 6.48 -0.58 -2.91
CA THR A 91 6.14 -1.94 -3.36
C THR A 91 7.02 -2.98 -2.67
N GLU A 92 6.96 -3.00 -1.35
CA GLU A 92 7.68 -3.92 -0.47
C GLU A 92 6.71 -4.96 0.12
N SER A 93 7.25 -6.09 0.61
CA SER A 93 6.44 -7.21 1.12
C SER A 93 5.52 -6.80 2.27
N ARG A 94 6.02 -5.98 3.22
CA ARG A 94 5.25 -5.52 4.39
C ARG A 94 4.05 -4.62 4.03
N PRO A 95 4.22 -3.49 3.31
CA PRO A 95 3.10 -2.68 2.82
C PRO A 95 2.09 -3.47 2.01
N GLY A 96 2.55 -4.45 1.22
CA GLY A 96 1.70 -5.36 0.46
C GLY A 96 0.80 -6.21 1.36
N HIS A 97 1.36 -6.84 2.39
CA HIS A 97 0.59 -7.61 3.36
C HIS A 97 -0.41 -6.75 4.13
N VAL A 98 -0.01 -5.56 4.57
CA VAL A 98 -0.91 -4.60 5.24
C VAL A 98 -2.08 -4.26 4.32
N ALA A 99 -1.82 -3.93 3.05
CA ALA A 99 -2.88 -3.60 2.09
C ALA A 99 -3.87 -4.75 1.85
N ILE A 100 -3.37 -5.99 1.70
CA ILE A 100 -4.22 -7.16 1.44
C ILE A 100 -5.13 -7.48 2.63
N ILE A 101 -4.61 -7.40 3.85
CA ILE A 101 -5.34 -7.85 5.05
C ILE A 101 -6.18 -6.74 5.66
N SER A 102 -5.64 -5.52 5.73
CA SER A 102 -6.31 -4.39 6.37
C SER A 102 -7.27 -3.65 5.42
N GLY A 103 -7.10 -3.82 4.11
CA GLY A 103 -7.89 -3.13 3.10
C GLY A 103 -7.49 -1.67 2.88
N PHE A 104 -6.41 -1.19 3.51
CA PHE A 104 -5.83 0.14 3.28
C PHE A 104 -4.30 0.07 3.21
N TYR A 105 -3.67 1.04 2.56
CA TYR A 105 -2.22 1.08 2.43
C TYR A 105 -1.55 1.42 3.75
N GLU A 106 -0.37 0.86 3.97
CA GLU A 106 0.43 1.21 5.14
C GLU A 106 0.70 2.72 5.20
N ASP A 107 0.73 3.24 6.42
CA ASP A 107 1.06 4.63 6.69
C ASP A 107 2.51 4.93 6.35
N VAL A 108 2.72 5.86 5.42
CA VAL A 108 4.04 6.31 4.99
C VAL A 108 4.81 6.96 6.15
N SER A 109 4.12 7.48 7.16
CA SER A 109 4.75 8.00 8.39
C SER A 109 5.54 6.93 9.16
N ALA A 110 5.25 5.64 8.95
CA ALA A 110 5.97 4.53 9.55
C ALA A 110 7.46 4.49 9.15
N VAL A 111 7.82 5.10 8.01
CA VAL A 111 9.22 5.25 7.59
C VAL A 111 10.05 6.01 8.64
N ALA A 112 9.46 7.01 9.30
CA ALA A 112 10.12 7.82 10.32
C ALA A 112 10.18 7.15 11.71
N ARG A 113 9.36 6.11 11.96
CA ARG A 113 9.14 5.51 13.28
C ARG A 113 9.75 4.13 13.48
N GLY A 114 10.75 3.75 12.69
CA GLY A 114 11.45 2.47 12.85
C GLY A 114 11.06 1.42 11.81
N TRP A 115 11.03 1.80 10.53
CA TRP A 115 10.87 0.88 9.39
C TRP A 115 11.78 -0.36 9.48
N LYS A 116 13.01 -0.18 9.97
CA LYS A 116 14.02 -1.24 10.12
C LYS A 116 13.74 -2.24 11.25
N GLU A 117 12.95 -1.88 12.25
CA GLU A 117 12.71 -2.72 13.43
C GLU A 117 11.59 -3.74 13.20
N ASN A 118 10.81 -3.56 12.14
CA ASN A 118 9.71 -4.43 11.74
C ASN A 118 9.80 -4.68 10.23
N PRO A 119 10.76 -5.52 9.78
CA PRO A 119 10.93 -5.84 8.36
C PRO A 119 9.66 -6.44 7.73
#